data_AF-X1C1N0-F1
#
_entry.id   AF-X1C1N0-F1
#
_cell.length_a   1.000
_cell.length_b   1.000
_cell.length_c   1.000
_cell.angle_alpha   90.00
_cell.angle_beta   90.00
_cell.angle_gamma   90.00
#
_symmetry.space_group_name_H-M   'P 1'
#
loop_
_entity.id
_entity.type
_entity.pdbx_description
1 polymer ?
#
loop_
_entity_poly.entity_id
_entity_poly.type
_entity_poly.pdbx_seq_one_letter_code
_entity_poly.pdbx_strand_id
1 'polypeptide(L)' 'KKVRKNVPVFYITAVSGYEVREKLEETGADGYFLKPFDFKKFNVVFDYL' A
#
# COMPACT_ATOMS: atom_id res chain seq x y z
N LYS A 1 -12.10 -6.70 -13.60
CA LYS A 1 -11.52 -6.27 -12.30
C LYS A 1 -11.47 -7.48 -11.36
N LYS A 2 -10.30 -7.85 -10.84
CA LYS A 2 -10.14 -9.01 -9.94
C LYS A 2 -10.81 -8.70 -8.61
N VAL A 3 -11.89 -9.40 -8.27
CA VAL A 3 -12.61 -9.24 -6.99
C VAL A 3 -11.69 -9.74 -5.89
N ARG A 4 -11.08 -8.84 -5.13
CA ARG A 4 -10.36 -9.19 -3.91
C ARG A 4 -11.41 -9.44 -2.83
N LYS A 5 -11.27 -10.52 -2.06
CA LYS A 5 -11.91 -10.60 -0.74
C LYS A 5 -11.45 -9.35 0.04
N ASN A 6 -12.29 -8.74 0.87
CA ASN A 6 -12.11 -7.45 1.60
C ASN A 6 -10.84 -7.35 2.49
N VAL A 7 -9.69 -7.76 1.98
CA VAL A 7 -8.39 -7.77 2.62
C VAL A 7 -7.66 -6.56 2.08
N PRO A 8 -7.32 -5.59 2.93
CA PRO A 8 -6.56 -4.43 2.51
C PRO A 8 -5.13 -4.85 2.12
N VAL A 9 -4.62 -4.29 1.02
CA VAL A 9 -3.31 -4.62 0.45
C VAL A 9 -2.50 -3.34 0.28
N PHE A 10 -1.35 -3.27 0.94
CA PHE A 10 -0.42 -2.16 0.86
C PHE A 10 0.94 -2.60 0.31
N TYR A 11 1.58 -1.78 -0.51
CA TYR A 11 2.96 -1.99 -0.95
C TYR A 11 3.97 -1.50 0.10
N ILE A 12 5.14 -2.13 0.16
CA ILE A 12 6.30 -1.61 0.90
C ILE A 12 7.49 -1.60 -0.06
N THR A 13 7.94 -0.41 -0.48
CA THR A 13 8.82 -0.28 -1.66
C THR A 13 9.88 0.81 -1.51
N ALA A 14 11.03 0.66 -2.19
CA ALA A 14 12.05 1.71 -2.30
C ALA A 14 11.93 2.54 -3.60
N VAL A 15 10.95 2.22 -4.46
CA VAL A 15 10.70 2.96 -5.70
C VAL A 15 10.11 4.33 -5.40
N SER A 16 10.18 5.24 -6.37
CA SER A 16 9.69 6.60 -6.17
C SER A 16 8.18 6.65 -5.93
N GLY A 17 7.73 7.73 -5.27
CA GLY A 17 6.30 7.97 -5.05
C GLY A 17 5.47 8.09 -6.33
N TYR A 18 6.10 8.39 -7.47
CA TYR A 18 5.43 8.45 -8.77
C TYR A 18 5.15 7.04 -9.31
N GLU A 19 6.17 6.19 -9.40
CA GLU A 19 6.06 4.83 -9.96
C GLU A 19 5.08 3.95 -9.16
N VAL A 20 5.07 4.10 -7.84
CA VAL A 20 4.15 3.31 -7.01
C VAL A 20 2.69 3.71 -7.24
N ARG A 21 2.40 4.98 -7.58
CA ARG A 21 1.01 5.41 -7.85
C ARG A 21 0.45 4.77 -9.12
N GLU A 22 1.26 4.68 -10.17
CA GLU A 22 0.88 3.93 -11.38
C GLU A 22 0.57 2.46 -11.03
N LYS A 23 1.37 1.84 -10.15
CA LYS A 23 1.09 0.46 -9.68
C LYS A 23 -0.15 0.35 -8.80
N LEU A 24 -0.51 1.36 -8.01
CA LEU A 24 -1.76 1.36 -7.26
C LEU A 24 -2.96 1.36 -8.21
N GLU A 25 -2.93 2.18 -9.26
CA GLU A 25 -4.01 2.27 -10.25
C GLU A 25 -4.15 0.98 -11.07
N GLU A 26 -3.03 0.41 -11.52
CA GLU A 26 -3.00 -0.85 -12.28
C GLU A 26 -3.54 -2.03 -11.46
N THR A 27 -3.14 -2.13 -10.20
CA THR A 27 -3.45 -3.31 -9.38
C THR A 27 -4.74 -3.16 -8.59
N GLY A 28 -5.10 -1.95 -8.18
CA GLY A 28 -6.15 -1.67 -7.19
C GLY A 28 -5.71 -2.04 -5.78
N ALA A 29 -4.46 -1.77 -5.42
CA ALA A 29 -3.99 -1.83 -4.04
C ALA A 29 -4.46 -0.58 -3.25
N ASP A 30 -4.60 -0.73 -1.94
CA ASP A 30 -5.19 0.28 -1.06
C ASP A 30 -4.19 1.36 -0.64
N GLY A 31 -2.90 1.13 -0.85
CA GLY A 31 -1.87 2.14 -0.62
C GLY A 31 -0.44 1.60 -0.65
N TYR A 32 0.51 2.42 -0.17
CA TYR A 32 1.92 2.06 -0.11
C TYR A 32 2.67 2.76 1.04
N PHE A 33 3.80 2.17 1.41
CA PHE A 33 4.79 2.70 2.33
C PHE A 33 6.17 2.71 1.66
N LEU A 34 6.87 3.85 1.73
CA LEU A 34 8.22 3.98 1.17
C LEU A 34 9.28 3.50 2.17
N LYS A 35 10.26 2.74 1.70
CA LYS A 35 11.47 2.39 2.44
C LYS A 35 12.49 3.55 2.33
N PRO A 36 13.19 3.89 3.43
CA PRO A 36 12.93 3.45 4.80
C PRO A 36 11.60 4.02 5.32
N PHE A 37 10.84 3.20 6.04
CA PHE A 37 9.53 3.59 6.58
C PHE A 37 9.57 3.79 8.10
N ASP A 38 8.65 4.62 8.56
CA ASP A 38 8.37 4.82 9.98
C ASP A 38 7.11 4.02 10.35
N PHE A 39 7.23 3.08 11.29
CA PHE A 39 6.12 2.28 11.80
C PHE A 39 4.98 3.14 12.37
N LYS A 40 5.26 4.35 12.85
CA LYS A 40 4.22 5.30 13.31
C LYS A 40 3.27 5.71 12.18
N LYS A 41 3.65 5.54 10.91
CA LYS A 41 2.80 5.81 9.75
C LYS A 41 1.86 4.65 9.40
N PHE A 42 2.00 3.51 10.07
CA PHE A 42 1.18 2.31 9.85
C PHE A 42 -0.11 2.30 10.68
N ASN A 43 -0.50 3.43 11.30
CA ASN A 43 -1.75 3.51 12.09
C ASN A 43 -2.96 2.93 11.33
N VAL A 44 -3.05 3.16 10.02
CA VAL A 44 -4.11 2.60 9.16
C VAL A 44 -4.11 1.07 9.07
N VAL A 45 -2.97 0.41 9.29
CA VAL A 45 -2.83 -1.05 9.26
C VAL A 45 -3.13 -1.65 10.63
N PHE A 46 -2.82 -0.93 11.71
CA PHE A 46 -3.09 -1.39 13.07
C PHE A 46 -4.58 -1.54 13.37
N ASP A 47 -5.46 -0.81 12.67
CA ASP A 47 -6.92 -0.98 12.78
C ASP A 47 -7.41 -2.40 12.36
N TYR A 48 -6.54 -3.19 11.70
CA TYR A 48 -6.84 -4.54 11.23
C TYR A 48 -6.15 -5.66 12.06
N LEU A 49 -5.41 -5.31 13.12
CA LEU A 49 -4.72 -6.23 14.03
C LEU A 49 -5.46 -6.36 15.36
#